data_AF-A0A2T2X7Y8-F1
#
_entry.id   AF-A0A2T2X7Y8-F1
#
_cell.length_a   1.000
_cell.length_b   1.000
_cell.length_c   1.000
_cell.angle_alpha   90.00
_cell.angle_beta   90.00
_cell.angle_gamma   90.00
#
_symmetry.space_group_name_H-M   'P 1'
#
loop_
_entity.id
_entity.type
_entity.pdbx_description
1 polymer ?
#
loop_
_entity_poly.entity_id
_entity_poly.type
_entity_poly.pdbx_seq_one_letter_code
_entity_poly.pdbx_strand_id
1 'polypeptide(L)'
;MKRWNKTWIPMVAAAMLSTGLAGCGSATTAASTPAKKDFVIGFDNGYIGNTWRAQYVADAQQEAAKLQKQGVISRLIIENTDDNVATQLSQLNSMINEGVNALMIDPVSPTSLGPIISRALAKHILVVITNDPAAYANTYAVVGNNYAFWEIEAKWIALQLHGKGNIVEITGLPGNTADTLRIDAANAVLSHYPNLNVLASVPGKWDPAVAESDMSTLLSTYKTINGVLEQDVMAGGVTQAYKAAGRSLPIMTGDYTFHFLREWAGTYPSLDSIGVDYQPGIVIDALKITVQLLEGKHFKPGVLQGNPINPSLKNAVLVNAAYVVTKHAEPNAPWMQGITDSKAISLKEAVALGQGKPASDSLDGWLSNAEVNALFQK
;
A
#
# COMPACT_ATOMS: atom_id res chain seq x y z
N MET A 1 44.21 71.25 0.25
CA MET A 1 45.66 71.01 0.20
C MET A 1 46.16 70.69 1.61
N LYS A 2 46.83 69.53 1.78
CA LYS A 2 47.91 69.18 2.76
C LYS A 2 47.73 69.62 4.24
N ARG A 3 48.00 68.84 5.29
CA ARG A 3 48.57 67.50 5.53
C ARG A 3 48.47 67.26 7.06
N TRP A 4 48.52 65.99 7.46
CA TRP A 4 48.63 65.42 8.81
C TRP A 4 49.56 66.11 9.83
N ASN A 5 49.29 65.89 11.13
CA ASN A 5 50.21 65.13 12.00
C ASN A 5 49.55 64.52 13.25
N LYS A 6 50.13 63.36 13.63
CA LYS A 6 49.78 62.41 14.70
C LYS A 6 50.39 62.82 16.06
N THR A 7 49.97 62.08 17.11
CA THR A 7 50.63 61.63 18.37
C THR A 7 49.94 62.08 19.67
N TRP A 8 49.80 61.36 20.80
CA TRP A 8 50.14 60.01 21.33
C TRP A 8 49.28 59.74 22.61
N ILE A 9 49.15 58.47 23.03
CA ILE A 9 48.40 57.94 24.21
C ILE A 9 49.32 57.96 25.48
N PRO A 10 48.80 57.89 26.73
CA PRO A 10 48.71 56.59 27.41
C PRO A 10 47.46 56.37 28.30
N MET A 11 47.11 55.09 28.42
CA MET A 11 46.18 54.49 29.39
C MET A 11 46.69 54.62 30.84
N VAL A 12 45.76 54.71 31.79
CA VAL A 12 45.95 54.19 33.16
C VAL A 12 44.76 53.31 33.52
N ALA A 13 45.09 52.07 33.88
CA ALA A 13 44.19 51.02 34.32
C ALA A 13 43.83 51.18 35.81
N ALA A 14 42.62 50.77 36.19
CA ALA A 14 42.33 50.34 37.55
C ALA A 14 41.23 49.26 37.50
N ALA A 15 41.61 48.04 37.85
CA ALA A 15 40.74 46.89 38.03
C ALA A 15 40.27 46.83 39.49
N MET A 16 38.99 46.53 39.72
CA MET A 16 38.49 45.96 40.98
C MET A 16 37.34 44.98 40.69
N LEU A 17 37.64 43.68 40.82
CA LEU A 17 36.73 42.62 41.29
C LEU A 17 36.35 42.93 42.76
N SER A 18 35.24 42.52 43.37
CA SER A 18 34.18 41.55 43.12
C SER A 18 33.11 41.71 44.22
N THR A 19 31.86 41.33 43.94
CA THR A 19 30.91 40.54 44.79
C THR A 19 29.46 40.88 44.41
N GLY A 20 28.73 39.90 43.90
CA GLY A 20 27.31 40.00 43.60
C GLY A 20 26.67 38.62 43.66
N LEU A 21 25.70 38.47 44.55
CA LEU A 21 25.13 37.25 45.10
C LEU A 21 24.53 36.28 44.07
N ALA A 22 24.58 35.00 44.43
CA ALA A 22 23.78 33.93 43.87
C ALA A 22 22.28 34.22 44.05
N GLY A 23 21.57 34.34 42.92
CA GLY A 23 20.13 34.23 42.83
C GLY A 23 19.79 33.10 41.88
N CYS A 24 19.48 31.92 42.41
CA CYS A 24 18.93 30.80 41.65
C CYS A 24 17.48 31.14 41.25
N GLY A 25 17.31 31.86 40.15
CA GLY A 25 16.05 31.96 39.44
C GLY A 25 15.94 30.79 38.47
N SER A 26 14.93 29.94 38.65
CA SER A 26 14.59 28.84 37.75
C SER A 26 14.51 29.34 36.31
N ALA A 27 15.47 28.97 35.48
CA ALA A 27 15.41 29.16 34.04
C ALA A 27 14.35 28.21 33.49
N THR A 28 13.16 28.73 33.24
CA THR A 28 12.16 28.09 32.38
C THR A 28 12.80 27.96 31.00
N THR A 29 13.24 26.76 30.65
CA THR A 29 13.59 26.39 29.28
C THR A 29 12.31 26.52 28.45
N ALA A 30 12.18 27.64 27.73
CA ALA A 30 11.22 27.76 26.66
C ALA A 30 11.49 26.61 25.68
N ALA A 31 10.56 25.66 25.60
CA ALA A 31 10.60 24.62 24.59
C ALA A 31 10.63 25.31 23.22
N SER A 32 11.75 25.18 22.51
CA SER A 32 11.84 25.59 21.12
C SER A 32 10.79 24.81 20.34
N THR A 33 9.81 25.50 19.77
CA THR A 33 8.93 24.91 18.76
C THR A 33 9.83 24.34 17.67
N PRO A 34 9.72 23.05 17.30
CA PRO A 34 10.49 22.49 16.20
C PRO A 34 10.28 23.35 14.95
N ALA A 35 11.37 23.70 14.27
CA ALA A 35 11.27 24.44 13.01
C ALA A 35 10.39 23.65 12.03
N LYS A 36 9.42 24.33 11.39
CA LYS A 36 8.63 23.73 10.31
C LYS A 36 9.58 23.19 9.26
N LYS A 37 9.41 21.92 8.90
CA LYS A 37 10.15 21.29 7.81
C LYS A 37 9.23 21.34 6.59
N ASP A 38 9.54 22.21 5.63
CA ASP A 38 8.66 22.47 4.49
C ASP A 38 8.96 21.51 3.32
N PHE A 39 8.82 20.19 3.55
CA PHE A 39 9.20 19.19 2.55
C PHE A 39 8.33 19.24 1.28
N VAL A 40 8.95 19.03 0.12
CA VAL A 40 8.27 18.74 -1.15
C VAL A 40 8.42 17.26 -1.47
N ILE A 41 7.32 16.56 -1.69
CA ILE A 41 7.32 15.13 -2.04
C ILE A 41 6.76 15.00 -3.46
N GLY A 42 7.45 14.25 -4.31
CA GLY A 42 6.92 13.77 -5.58
C GLY A 42 6.29 12.39 -5.40
N PHE A 43 5.11 12.19 -5.94
CA PHE A 43 4.42 10.90 -6.02
C PHE A 43 4.09 10.60 -7.47
N ASP A 44 4.72 9.56 -7.99
CA ASP A 44 4.56 9.07 -9.34
C ASP A 44 3.78 7.74 -9.30
N ASN A 45 2.58 7.75 -9.89
CA ASN A 45 1.65 6.62 -9.89
C ASN A 45 1.64 5.96 -11.26
N GLY A 46 1.99 4.66 -11.31
CA GLY A 46 2.19 3.93 -12.56
C GLY A 46 0.94 3.77 -13.42
N TYR A 47 -0.25 3.83 -12.81
CA TYR A 47 -1.50 3.64 -13.55
C TYR A 47 -2.66 4.37 -12.89
N ILE A 48 -3.49 5.03 -13.71
CA ILE A 48 -4.82 5.49 -13.32
C ILE A 48 -5.82 5.06 -14.41
N GLY A 49 -6.92 4.45 -14.00
CA GLY A 49 -7.91 3.94 -14.95
C GLY A 49 -8.95 3.00 -14.34
N ASN A 50 -8.71 2.52 -13.11
CA ASN A 50 -9.71 1.80 -12.32
C ASN A 50 -10.06 2.57 -11.04
N THR A 51 -11.15 2.15 -10.38
CA THR A 51 -11.69 2.81 -9.18
C THR A 51 -10.74 2.72 -7.99
N TRP A 52 -10.03 1.59 -7.85
CA TRP A 52 -9.02 1.39 -6.81
C TRP A 52 -7.90 2.44 -6.89
N ARG A 53 -7.36 2.68 -8.09
CA ARG A 53 -6.32 3.69 -8.33
C ARG A 53 -6.83 5.12 -8.16
N ALA A 54 -8.08 5.37 -8.52
CA ALA A 54 -8.71 6.66 -8.23
C ALA A 54 -8.79 6.92 -6.72
N GLN A 55 -9.15 5.92 -5.92
CA GLN A 55 -9.15 6.00 -4.46
C GLN A 55 -7.71 6.17 -3.91
N TYR A 56 -6.75 5.39 -4.41
CA TYR A 56 -5.32 5.48 -4.05
C TYR A 56 -4.78 6.91 -4.24
N VAL A 57 -5.03 7.54 -5.38
CA VAL A 57 -4.61 8.93 -5.61
C VAL A 57 -5.37 9.93 -4.72
N ALA A 58 -6.67 9.73 -4.52
CA ALA A 58 -7.48 10.59 -3.64
C ALA A 58 -7.00 10.53 -2.19
N ASP A 59 -6.63 9.35 -1.69
CA ASP A 59 -6.12 9.14 -0.34
C ASP A 59 -4.77 9.84 -0.13
N ALA A 60 -3.89 9.78 -1.14
CA ALA A 60 -2.64 10.52 -1.14
C ALA A 60 -2.86 12.03 -1.03
N GLN A 61 -3.80 12.57 -1.81
CA GLN A 61 -4.17 14.00 -1.78
C GLN A 61 -4.75 14.40 -0.43
N GLN A 62 -5.65 13.59 0.13
CA GLN A 62 -6.29 13.87 1.41
C GLN A 62 -5.28 13.87 2.56
N GLU A 63 -4.38 12.90 2.61
CA GLU A 63 -3.35 12.85 3.65
C GLU A 63 -2.31 13.97 3.48
N ALA A 64 -1.89 14.26 2.26
CA ALA A 64 -1.01 15.40 1.97
C ALA A 64 -1.62 16.72 2.45
N ALA A 65 -2.92 16.95 2.22
CA ALA A 65 -3.61 18.15 2.71
C ALA A 65 -3.60 18.26 4.24
N LYS A 66 -3.67 17.13 4.97
CA LYS A 66 -3.53 17.13 6.44
C LYS A 66 -2.10 17.49 6.86
N LEU A 67 -1.10 16.89 6.22
CA LEU A 67 0.32 17.16 6.49
C LEU A 67 0.71 18.62 6.16
N GLN A 68 0.14 19.19 5.10
CA GLN A 68 0.31 20.61 4.75
C GLN A 68 -0.29 21.54 5.82
N LYS A 69 -1.49 21.25 6.31
CA LYS A 69 -2.11 22.01 7.41
C LYS A 69 -1.29 21.96 8.69
N GLN A 70 -0.56 20.86 8.92
CA GLN A 70 0.35 20.69 10.05
C GLN A 70 1.72 21.37 9.82
N GLY A 71 2.01 21.83 8.60
CA GLY A 71 3.30 22.43 8.24
C GLY A 71 4.44 21.41 8.15
N VAL A 72 4.12 20.15 7.84
CA VAL A 72 5.07 19.03 7.72
C VAL A 72 5.54 18.84 6.29
N ILE A 73 4.68 19.13 5.31
CA ILE A 73 5.06 19.21 3.89
C ILE A 73 4.53 20.52 3.33
N SER A 74 5.24 21.12 2.39
CA SER A 74 4.77 22.31 1.65
C SER A 74 3.96 21.90 0.42
N ARG A 75 4.29 20.77 -0.23
CA ARG A 75 3.61 20.30 -1.43
C ARG A 75 3.79 18.79 -1.65
N LEU A 76 2.73 18.16 -2.15
CA LEU A 76 2.77 16.86 -2.83
C LEU A 76 2.56 17.11 -4.33
N ILE A 77 3.49 16.66 -5.18
CA ILE A 77 3.34 16.65 -6.63
C ILE A 77 2.85 15.25 -7.00
N ILE A 78 1.74 15.15 -7.73
CA ILE A 78 1.20 13.86 -8.17
C ILE A 78 1.23 13.81 -9.68
N GLU A 79 1.87 12.77 -10.22
CA GLU A 79 1.90 12.48 -11.65
C GLU A 79 1.34 11.07 -11.87
N ASN A 80 0.52 10.92 -12.91
CA ASN A 80 0.04 9.61 -13.36
C ASN A 80 0.67 9.32 -14.72
N THR A 81 1.17 8.11 -14.89
CA THR A 81 2.00 7.75 -16.06
C THR A 81 1.19 7.02 -17.14
N ASP A 82 -0.02 6.56 -16.81
CA ASP A 82 -0.92 5.79 -17.67
C ASP A 82 -0.27 4.54 -18.29
N ASP A 83 0.40 3.73 -17.45
CA ASP A 83 1.11 2.49 -17.84
C ASP A 83 2.23 2.73 -18.87
N ASN A 84 2.80 3.95 -18.90
CA ASN A 84 3.85 4.32 -19.84
C ASN A 84 5.19 4.59 -19.14
N VAL A 85 6.13 3.66 -19.32
CA VAL A 85 7.49 3.75 -18.75
C VAL A 85 8.22 5.02 -19.19
N ALA A 86 8.09 5.45 -20.45
CA ALA A 86 8.79 6.64 -20.92
C ALA A 86 8.24 7.93 -20.27
N THR A 87 6.92 8.01 -20.10
CA THR A 87 6.25 9.09 -19.37
C THR A 87 6.68 9.10 -17.90
N GLN A 88 6.67 7.94 -17.23
CA GLN A 88 7.14 7.77 -15.84
C GLN A 88 8.58 8.29 -15.67
N LEU A 89 9.50 7.88 -16.54
CA LEU A 89 10.88 8.34 -16.47
C LEU A 89 11.01 9.86 -16.72
N SER A 90 10.16 10.45 -17.56
CA SER A 90 10.14 11.90 -17.80
C SER A 90 9.62 12.69 -16.60
N GLN A 91 8.51 12.25 -16.01
CA GLN A 91 7.91 12.85 -14.81
C GLN A 91 8.86 12.81 -13.62
N LEU A 92 9.46 11.65 -13.34
CA LEU A 92 10.46 11.49 -12.29
C LEU A 92 11.68 12.38 -12.52
N ASN A 93 12.18 12.50 -13.76
CA ASN A 93 13.28 13.43 -14.07
C ASN A 93 12.90 14.89 -13.77
N SER A 94 11.66 15.28 -14.07
CA SER A 94 11.13 16.62 -13.76
C SER A 94 11.15 16.88 -12.25
N MET A 95 10.60 15.96 -11.45
CA MET A 95 10.59 16.07 -9.98
C MET A 95 12.01 16.13 -9.39
N ILE A 96 12.94 15.32 -9.91
CA ILE A 96 14.35 15.34 -9.50
C ILE A 96 15.01 16.69 -9.83
N ASN A 97 14.68 17.28 -10.97
CA ASN A 97 15.22 18.59 -11.38
C ASN A 97 14.61 19.73 -10.55
N GLU A 98 13.35 19.61 -10.14
CA GLU A 98 12.68 20.54 -9.24
C GLU A 98 13.22 20.48 -7.81
N GLY A 99 13.96 19.42 -7.46
CA GLY A 99 14.64 19.29 -6.17
C GLY A 99 13.68 18.86 -5.04
N VAL A 100 12.72 17.98 -5.35
CA VAL A 100 11.90 17.35 -4.31
C VAL A 100 12.76 16.66 -3.26
N ASN A 101 12.28 16.60 -2.02
CA ASN A 101 12.98 15.93 -0.93
C ASN A 101 12.84 14.40 -0.97
N ALA A 102 11.71 13.92 -1.49
CA ALA A 102 11.45 12.50 -1.67
C ALA A 102 10.67 12.21 -2.96
N LEU A 103 10.84 10.99 -3.45
CA LEU A 103 10.05 10.37 -4.51
C LEU A 103 9.36 9.13 -3.94
N MET A 104 8.04 9.14 -3.96
CA MET A 104 7.21 7.95 -3.86
C MET A 104 6.91 7.46 -5.27
N ILE A 105 7.20 6.19 -5.56
CA ILE A 105 7.07 5.64 -6.90
C ILE A 105 6.28 4.34 -6.83
N ASP A 106 5.14 4.31 -7.51
CA ASP A 106 4.47 3.07 -7.88
C ASP A 106 4.92 2.68 -9.31
N PRO A 107 5.77 1.65 -9.45
CA PRO A 107 6.47 1.38 -10.70
C PRO A 107 5.53 0.78 -11.75
N VAL A 108 5.59 1.30 -12.99
CA VAL A 108 4.98 0.64 -14.16
C VAL A 108 5.67 -0.72 -14.42
N SER A 109 6.97 -0.78 -14.17
CA SER A 109 7.77 -1.99 -14.36
C SER A 109 8.80 -2.15 -13.25
N PRO A 110 8.98 -3.37 -12.70
CA PRO A 110 9.86 -3.61 -11.56
C PRO A 110 11.35 -3.44 -11.86
N THR A 111 11.73 -3.30 -13.14
CA THR A 111 13.13 -3.25 -13.58
C THR A 111 13.51 -1.96 -14.30
N SER A 112 12.55 -1.11 -14.67
CA SER A 112 12.78 0.07 -15.52
C SER A 112 13.43 1.28 -14.81
N LEU A 113 13.38 1.34 -13.49
CA LEU A 113 13.71 2.54 -12.70
C LEU A 113 15.19 2.66 -12.28
N GLY A 114 16.06 1.72 -12.64
CA GLY A 114 17.47 1.70 -12.16
C GLY A 114 18.23 3.02 -12.39
N PRO A 115 18.24 3.58 -13.63
CA PRO A 115 18.91 4.85 -13.91
C PRO A 115 18.31 6.05 -13.16
N ILE A 116 16.98 6.11 -13.04
CA ILE A 116 16.30 7.24 -12.40
C ILE A 116 16.50 7.24 -10.88
N ILE A 117 16.48 6.06 -10.26
CA ILE A 117 16.79 5.89 -8.84
C ILE A 117 18.24 6.28 -8.56
N SER A 118 19.18 5.83 -9.40
CA SER A 118 20.59 6.21 -9.25
C SER A 118 20.78 7.74 -9.30
N ARG A 119 20.06 8.43 -10.18
CA ARG A 119 20.07 9.90 -10.27
C ARG A 119 19.47 10.58 -9.03
N ALA A 120 18.35 10.08 -8.52
CA ALA A 120 17.70 10.61 -7.31
C ALA A 120 18.62 10.46 -6.09
N LEU A 121 19.21 9.27 -5.89
CA LEU A 121 20.14 8.99 -4.79
C LEU A 121 21.40 9.87 -4.85
N ALA A 122 21.95 10.10 -6.04
CA ALA A 122 23.09 11.01 -6.22
C ALA A 122 22.79 12.47 -5.84
N LYS A 123 21.51 12.85 -5.77
CA LYS A 123 21.03 14.16 -5.32
C LYS A 123 20.52 14.14 -3.87
N HIS A 124 20.72 13.04 -3.14
CA HIS A 124 20.22 12.84 -1.78
C HIS A 124 18.69 12.94 -1.66
N ILE A 125 17.97 12.57 -2.73
CA ILE A 125 16.51 12.48 -2.71
C ILE A 125 16.13 11.10 -2.16
N LEU A 126 15.27 11.07 -1.14
CA LEU A 126 14.74 9.83 -0.58
C LEU A 126 13.86 9.12 -1.62
N VAL A 127 14.02 7.81 -1.80
CA VAL A 127 13.19 7.02 -2.71
C VAL A 127 12.42 5.96 -1.93
N VAL A 128 11.10 5.95 -2.10
CA VAL A 128 10.16 4.97 -1.52
C VAL A 128 9.34 4.35 -2.64
N ILE A 129 9.51 3.04 -2.87
CA ILE A 129 8.62 2.26 -3.72
C ILE A 129 7.32 2.01 -2.98
N THR A 130 6.17 2.14 -3.62
CA THR A 130 4.87 1.90 -2.99
C THR A 130 3.93 1.12 -3.88
N ASN A 131 2.98 0.42 -3.25
CA ASN A 131 2.01 -0.47 -3.90
C ASN A 131 2.64 -1.64 -4.68
N ASP A 132 3.05 -1.46 -5.94
CA ASP A 132 3.63 -2.52 -6.76
C ASP A 132 5.10 -2.78 -6.36
N PRO A 133 5.46 -4.02 -5.95
CA PRO A 133 6.81 -4.30 -5.46
C PRO A 133 7.89 -4.19 -6.56
N ALA A 134 8.97 -3.49 -6.23
CA ALA A 134 10.23 -3.47 -6.97
C ALA A 134 11.43 -3.42 -6.02
N ALA A 135 12.56 -4.01 -6.44
CA ALA A 135 13.74 -4.17 -5.61
C ALA A 135 14.91 -3.30 -6.10
N TYR A 136 15.16 -2.19 -5.41
CA TYR A 136 16.28 -1.30 -5.69
C TYR A 136 17.11 -1.02 -4.43
N ALA A 137 18.43 -1.16 -4.53
CA ALA A 137 19.33 -0.88 -3.42
C ALA A 137 19.24 0.59 -2.98
N ASN A 138 19.44 0.85 -1.68
CA ASN A 138 19.39 2.18 -1.05
C ASN A 138 18.03 2.90 -1.22
N THR A 139 16.95 2.15 -1.42
CA THR A 139 15.56 2.65 -1.40
C THR A 139 14.79 1.96 -0.29
N TYR A 140 13.63 2.48 0.08
CA TYR A 140 12.64 1.76 0.90
C TYR A 140 11.48 1.28 0.03
N ALA A 141 10.73 0.28 0.49
CA ALA A 141 9.49 -0.15 -0.12
C ALA A 141 8.38 -0.21 0.95
N VAL A 142 7.20 0.33 0.65
CA VAL A 142 5.98 0.22 1.47
C VAL A 142 4.89 -0.35 0.58
N VAL A 143 4.75 -1.68 0.63
CA VAL A 143 3.98 -2.46 -0.35
C VAL A 143 3.07 -3.46 0.34
N GLY A 144 1.96 -3.79 -0.30
CA GLY A 144 1.03 -4.77 0.23
C GLY A 144 1.67 -6.16 0.24
N ASN A 145 1.38 -6.96 1.26
CA ASN A 145 1.84 -8.34 1.35
C ASN A 145 1.00 -9.24 0.41
N ASN A 146 1.26 -9.14 -0.89
CA ASN A 146 0.53 -9.84 -1.95
C ASN A 146 0.48 -11.36 -1.76
N TYR A 147 1.58 -11.96 -1.28
CA TYR A 147 1.62 -13.39 -1.04
C TYR A 147 0.68 -13.77 0.10
N ALA A 148 0.78 -13.13 1.28
CA ALA A 148 -0.07 -13.45 2.42
C ALA A 148 -1.55 -13.13 2.14
N PHE A 149 -1.82 -12.03 1.45
CA PHE A 149 -3.15 -11.64 0.97
C PHE A 149 -3.82 -12.81 0.24
N TRP A 150 -3.15 -13.36 -0.78
CA TRP A 150 -3.74 -14.42 -1.60
C TRP A 150 -3.66 -15.81 -0.98
N GLU A 151 -2.67 -16.05 -0.11
CA GLU A 151 -2.54 -17.30 0.63
C GLU A 151 -3.77 -17.55 1.52
N ILE A 152 -4.34 -16.50 2.14
CA ILE A 152 -5.56 -16.58 2.94
C ILE A 152 -6.72 -17.15 2.11
N GLU A 153 -6.94 -16.55 0.94
CA GLU A 153 -8.07 -16.86 0.07
C GLU A 153 -7.93 -18.25 -0.56
N ALA A 154 -6.73 -18.60 -1.03
CA ALA A 154 -6.42 -19.92 -1.55
C ALA A 154 -6.58 -21.02 -0.47
N LYS A 155 -6.15 -20.75 0.78
CA LYS A 155 -6.36 -21.67 1.90
C LYS A 155 -7.84 -21.83 2.21
N TRP A 156 -8.56 -20.71 2.25
CA TRP A 156 -9.99 -20.70 2.53
C TRP A 156 -10.76 -21.57 1.52
N ILE A 157 -10.58 -21.34 0.21
CA ILE A 157 -11.35 -22.09 -0.79
C ILE A 157 -11.00 -23.58 -0.76
N ALA A 158 -9.73 -23.92 -0.55
CA ALA A 158 -9.31 -25.31 -0.46
C ALA A 158 -9.95 -26.03 0.74
N LEU A 159 -10.09 -25.34 1.87
CA LEU A 159 -10.71 -25.88 3.08
C LEU A 159 -12.24 -25.98 2.96
N GLN A 160 -12.90 -24.98 2.36
CA GLN A 160 -14.35 -25.04 2.12
C GLN A 160 -14.74 -26.16 1.16
N LEU A 161 -13.88 -26.47 0.19
CA LEU A 161 -14.06 -27.60 -0.72
C LEU A 161 -13.57 -28.94 -0.13
N HIS A 162 -13.11 -28.94 1.12
CA HIS A 162 -12.56 -30.12 1.79
C HIS A 162 -11.43 -30.79 0.99
N GLY A 163 -10.61 -29.97 0.32
CA GLY A 163 -9.46 -30.40 -0.46
C GLY A 163 -9.80 -31.17 -1.74
N LYS A 164 -11.04 -31.11 -2.24
CA LYS A 164 -11.46 -31.87 -3.43
C LYS A 164 -12.45 -31.12 -4.33
N GLY A 165 -12.42 -31.43 -5.63
CA GLY A 165 -13.39 -30.92 -6.60
C GLY A 165 -12.74 -30.11 -7.71
N ASN A 166 -13.56 -29.64 -8.64
CA ASN A 166 -13.10 -28.86 -9.77
C ASN A 166 -13.14 -27.36 -9.44
N ILE A 167 -12.03 -26.66 -9.61
CA ILE A 167 -11.99 -25.20 -9.49
C ILE A 167 -11.55 -24.56 -10.80
N VAL A 168 -11.93 -23.31 -10.99
CA VAL A 168 -11.32 -22.43 -12.00
C VAL A 168 -10.67 -21.25 -11.30
N GLU A 169 -9.61 -20.73 -11.89
CA GLU A 169 -8.89 -19.57 -11.40
C GLU A 169 -9.04 -18.40 -12.38
N ILE A 170 -9.31 -17.21 -11.85
CA ILE A 170 -9.33 -15.95 -12.62
C ILE A 170 -8.27 -15.03 -12.00
N THR A 171 -7.15 -14.84 -12.70
CA THR A 171 -5.99 -14.09 -12.20
C THR A 171 -6.05 -12.61 -12.58
N GLY A 172 -5.08 -11.85 -12.09
CA GLY A 172 -4.93 -10.43 -12.36
C GLY A 172 -4.31 -10.11 -13.71
N LEU A 173 -3.48 -9.05 -13.74
CA LEU A 173 -2.83 -8.55 -14.94
C LEU A 173 -1.52 -9.30 -15.23
N PRO A 174 -1.42 -10.04 -16.36
CA PRO A 174 -0.20 -10.77 -16.69
C PRO A 174 1.03 -9.87 -16.77
N GLY A 175 2.11 -10.28 -16.10
CA GLY A 175 3.36 -9.54 -16.06
C GLY A 175 3.46 -8.48 -14.95
N ASN A 176 2.36 -8.20 -14.23
CA ASN A 176 2.42 -7.41 -13.00
C ASN A 176 3.00 -8.25 -11.84
N THR A 177 3.80 -7.60 -10.99
CA THR A 177 4.50 -8.28 -9.88
C THR A 177 3.58 -8.70 -8.76
N ALA A 178 2.54 -7.93 -8.43
CA ALA A 178 1.51 -8.31 -7.47
C ALA A 178 0.77 -9.57 -7.93
N ASP A 179 0.32 -9.61 -9.19
CA ASP A 179 -0.35 -10.79 -9.77
C ASP A 179 0.54 -12.04 -9.69
N THR A 180 1.81 -11.92 -10.06
CA THR A 180 2.77 -13.02 -10.00
C THR A 180 2.90 -13.59 -8.57
N LEU A 181 3.05 -12.72 -7.57
CA LEU A 181 3.18 -13.12 -6.16
C LEU A 181 1.91 -13.81 -5.63
N ARG A 182 0.74 -13.36 -6.09
CA ARG A 182 -0.55 -13.96 -5.75
C ARG A 182 -0.66 -15.35 -6.37
N ILE A 183 -0.41 -15.49 -7.67
CA ILE A 183 -0.39 -16.80 -8.35
C ILE A 183 0.57 -17.78 -7.67
N ASP A 184 1.77 -17.32 -7.28
CA ASP A 184 2.73 -18.15 -6.55
C ASP A 184 2.17 -18.64 -5.19
N ALA A 185 1.46 -17.78 -4.46
CA ALA A 185 0.81 -18.14 -3.20
C ALA A 185 -0.32 -19.17 -3.41
N ALA A 186 -1.17 -18.99 -4.43
CA ALA A 186 -2.21 -19.97 -4.76
C ALA A 186 -1.60 -21.31 -5.13
N ASN A 187 -0.61 -21.33 -6.02
CA ASN A 187 0.08 -22.55 -6.42
C ASN A 187 0.71 -23.28 -5.22
N ALA A 188 1.38 -22.56 -4.32
CA ALA A 188 1.96 -23.13 -3.12
C ALA A 188 0.88 -23.80 -2.25
N VAL A 189 -0.24 -23.12 -2.00
CA VAL A 189 -1.36 -23.69 -1.21
C VAL A 189 -1.98 -24.89 -1.89
N LEU A 190 -2.38 -24.75 -3.17
CA LEU A 190 -3.10 -25.78 -3.91
C LEU A 190 -2.25 -27.04 -4.14
N SER A 191 -0.91 -26.94 -4.15
CA SER A 191 -0.01 -28.09 -4.22
C SER A 191 -0.20 -29.10 -3.08
N HIS A 192 -0.74 -28.66 -1.94
CA HIS A 192 -1.07 -29.52 -0.79
C HIS A 192 -2.42 -30.25 -0.92
N TYR A 193 -3.22 -29.94 -1.94
CA TYR A 193 -4.56 -30.47 -2.14
C TYR A 193 -4.70 -31.12 -3.53
N PRO A 194 -4.06 -32.28 -3.79
CA PRO A 194 -4.01 -32.89 -5.12
C PRO A 194 -5.36 -33.35 -5.69
N ASN A 195 -6.42 -33.36 -4.87
CA ASN A 195 -7.77 -33.67 -5.32
C ASN A 195 -8.59 -32.42 -5.71
N LEU A 196 -8.04 -31.21 -5.52
CA LEU A 196 -8.53 -30.00 -6.16
C LEU A 196 -7.95 -29.94 -7.57
N ASN A 197 -8.83 -30.00 -8.56
CA ASN A 197 -8.45 -29.97 -9.96
C ASN A 197 -8.70 -28.57 -10.52
N VAL A 198 -7.62 -27.83 -10.79
CA VAL A 198 -7.69 -26.55 -11.49
C VAL A 198 -7.99 -26.83 -12.97
N LEU A 199 -9.25 -26.65 -13.36
CA LEU A 199 -9.73 -26.92 -14.71
C LEU A 199 -9.16 -25.95 -15.74
N ALA A 200 -8.98 -24.69 -15.34
CA ALA A 200 -8.43 -23.61 -16.12
C ALA A 200 -7.97 -22.48 -15.19
N SER A 201 -6.96 -21.74 -15.63
CA SER A 201 -6.54 -20.45 -15.06
C SER A 201 -6.49 -19.43 -16.20
N VAL A 202 -7.26 -18.35 -16.07
CA VAL A 202 -7.45 -17.34 -17.12
C VAL A 202 -7.22 -15.93 -16.58
N PRO A 203 -6.63 -15.00 -17.36
CA PRO A 203 -6.32 -13.67 -16.87
C PRO A 203 -7.53 -12.73 -16.97
N GLY A 204 -8.19 -12.48 -15.84
CA GLY A 204 -9.30 -11.53 -15.73
C GLY A 204 -8.86 -10.05 -15.66
N LYS A 205 -7.55 -9.80 -15.48
CA LYS A 205 -6.94 -8.44 -15.57
C LYS A 205 -7.50 -7.43 -14.58
N TRP A 206 -8.07 -7.90 -13.46
CA TRP A 206 -8.76 -7.06 -12.48
C TRP A 206 -9.88 -6.20 -13.10
N ASP A 207 -10.51 -6.72 -14.16
CA ASP A 207 -11.58 -6.07 -14.89
C ASP A 207 -12.86 -6.93 -14.78
N PRO A 208 -13.94 -6.42 -14.15
CA PRO A 208 -15.18 -7.17 -14.00
C PRO A 208 -15.79 -7.65 -15.33
N ALA A 209 -15.67 -6.88 -16.40
CA ALA A 209 -16.25 -7.23 -17.70
C ALA A 209 -15.42 -8.34 -18.39
N VAL A 210 -14.10 -8.30 -18.26
CA VAL A 210 -13.23 -9.39 -18.72
C VAL A 210 -13.52 -10.65 -17.92
N ALA A 211 -13.62 -10.55 -16.59
CA ALA A 211 -13.97 -11.68 -15.74
C ALA A 211 -15.35 -12.27 -16.07
N GLU A 212 -16.37 -11.45 -16.35
CA GLU A 212 -17.68 -11.92 -16.81
C GLU A 212 -17.58 -12.71 -18.12
N SER A 213 -16.84 -12.19 -19.10
CA SER A 213 -16.63 -12.83 -20.40
C SER A 213 -15.89 -14.16 -20.27
N ASP A 214 -14.81 -14.19 -19.49
CA ASP A 214 -14.00 -15.38 -19.27
C ASP A 214 -14.76 -16.43 -18.47
N MET A 215 -15.46 -16.03 -17.41
CA MET A 215 -16.31 -16.92 -16.63
C MET A 215 -17.46 -17.50 -17.48
N SER A 216 -18.07 -16.70 -18.37
CA SER A 216 -19.10 -17.18 -19.31
C SER A 216 -18.56 -18.27 -20.25
N THR A 217 -17.31 -18.10 -20.71
CA THR A 217 -16.61 -19.10 -21.53
C THR A 217 -16.32 -20.37 -20.72
N LEU A 218 -15.84 -20.23 -19.48
CA LEU A 218 -15.60 -21.35 -18.57
C LEU A 218 -16.88 -22.12 -18.24
N LEU A 219 -18.00 -21.43 -18.02
CA LEU A 219 -19.31 -22.04 -17.77
C LEU A 219 -19.85 -22.83 -18.98
N SER A 220 -19.49 -22.41 -20.19
CA SER A 220 -19.85 -23.10 -21.43
C SER A 220 -19.00 -24.34 -21.66
N THR A 221 -17.72 -24.29 -21.28
CA THR A 221 -16.77 -25.40 -21.40
C THR A 221 -16.97 -26.46 -20.33
N TYR A 222 -17.15 -26.05 -19.07
CA TYR A 222 -17.17 -26.96 -17.92
C TYR A 222 -18.57 -27.08 -17.31
N LYS A 223 -19.09 -28.31 -17.35
CA LYS A 223 -20.40 -28.64 -16.75
C LYS A 223 -20.40 -28.50 -15.24
N THR A 224 -19.29 -28.83 -14.57
CA THR A 224 -19.18 -28.81 -13.10
C THR A 224 -17.95 -28.03 -12.67
N ILE A 225 -18.22 -26.88 -12.02
CA ILE A 225 -17.23 -26.05 -11.32
C ILE A 225 -17.71 -25.99 -9.87
N ASN A 226 -16.90 -26.53 -8.96
CA ASN A 226 -17.20 -26.59 -7.53
C ASN A 226 -16.71 -25.34 -6.79
N GLY A 227 -15.70 -24.65 -7.31
CA GLY A 227 -15.29 -23.36 -6.79
C GLY A 227 -14.66 -22.43 -7.82
N VAL A 228 -14.70 -21.12 -7.53
CA VAL A 228 -14.04 -20.08 -8.32
C VAL A 228 -13.05 -19.36 -7.43
N LEU A 229 -11.76 -19.41 -7.80
CA LEU A 229 -10.68 -18.67 -7.16
C LEU A 229 -10.38 -17.44 -8.04
N GLU A 230 -11.10 -16.35 -7.80
CA GLU A 230 -10.98 -15.10 -8.55
C GLU A 230 -10.28 -14.02 -7.73
N GLN A 231 -9.24 -13.39 -8.31
CA GLN A 231 -8.58 -12.26 -7.69
C GLN A 231 -9.51 -11.06 -7.55
N ASP A 232 -9.10 -10.13 -6.69
CA ASP A 232 -9.84 -8.94 -6.32
C ASP A 232 -10.51 -8.15 -7.45
N VAL A 233 -11.58 -7.45 -7.05
CA VAL A 233 -12.45 -6.55 -7.84
C VAL A 233 -13.20 -7.19 -9.01
N MET A 234 -13.11 -8.51 -9.22
CA MET A 234 -13.76 -9.22 -10.33
C MET A 234 -14.99 -10.02 -9.92
N ALA A 235 -15.31 -10.10 -8.62
CA ALA A 235 -16.37 -10.94 -8.09
C ALA A 235 -17.73 -10.62 -8.71
N GLY A 236 -18.02 -9.33 -8.93
CA GLY A 236 -19.25 -8.88 -9.60
C GLY A 236 -19.40 -9.39 -11.04
N GLY A 237 -18.28 -9.55 -11.76
CA GLY A 237 -18.27 -10.14 -13.10
C GLY A 237 -18.57 -11.65 -13.07
N VAL A 238 -17.97 -12.35 -12.09
CA VAL A 238 -18.24 -13.77 -11.85
C VAL A 238 -19.70 -13.99 -11.48
N THR A 239 -20.24 -13.20 -10.54
CA THR A 239 -21.64 -13.35 -10.10
C THR A 239 -22.62 -13.10 -11.25
N GLN A 240 -22.35 -12.08 -12.07
CA GLN A 240 -23.13 -11.76 -13.25
C GLN A 240 -23.09 -12.88 -14.32
N ALA A 241 -21.93 -13.51 -14.57
CA ALA A 241 -21.83 -14.62 -15.51
C ALA A 241 -22.66 -15.85 -15.07
N TYR A 242 -22.63 -16.21 -13.79
CA TYR A 242 -23.46 -17.29 -13.24
C TYR A 242 -24.95 -16.98 -13.32
N LYS A 243 -25.33 -15.74 -13.01
CA LYS A 243 -26.70 -15.26 -13.13
C LYS A 243 -27.19 -15.33 -14.58
N ALA A 244 -26.38 -14.87 -15.55
CA ALA A 244 -26.70 -14.94 -16.97
C ALA A 244 -26.85 -16.37 -17.49
N ALA A 245 -26.04 -17.30 -16.96
CA ALA A 245 -26.13 -18.73 -17.27
C ALA A 245 -27.29 -19.45 -16.58
N GLY A 246 -28.02 -18.79 -15.66
CA GLY A 246 -29.07 -19.42 -14.86
C GLY A 246 -28.54 -20.53 -13.93
N ARG A 247 -27.28 -20.41 -13.49
CA ARG A 247 -26.60 -21.39 -12.62
C ARG A 247 -26.43 -20.82 -11.23
N SER A 248 -26.58 -21.67 -10.20
CA SER A 248 -26.24 -21.29 -8.82
C SER A 248 -24.75 -21.02 -8.69
N LEU A 249 -24.40 -20.01 -7.90
CA LEU A 249 -23.02 -19.70 -7.55
C LEU A 249 -22.39 -20.87 -6.75
N PRO A 250 -21.15 -21.27 -7.06
CA PRO A 250 -20.38 -22.18 -6.23
C PRO A 250 -19.80 -21.44 -5.02
N ILE A 251 -19.01 -22.15 -4.21
CA ILE A 251 -18.07 -21.50 -3.29
C ILE A 251 -17.12 -20.64 -4.13
N MET A 252 -16.89 -19.39 -3.75
CA MET A 252 -15.96 -18.53 -4.48
C MET A 252 -15.25 -17.57 -3.54
N THR A 253 -14.01 -17.23 -3.87
CA THR A 253 -13.44 -15.98 -3.35
C THR A 253 -14.25 -14.81 -3.90
N GLY A 254 -14.35 -13.77 -3.11
CA GLY A 254 -14.98 -12.52 -3.49
C GLY A 254 -14.01 -11.38 -3.33
N ASP A 255 -14.51 -10.16 -3.29
CA ASP A 255 -13.66 -8.98 -3.19
C ASP A 255 -14.06 -8.03 -2.05
N TYR A 256 -13.28 -6.97 -1.92
CA TYR A 256 -13.40 -5.98 -0.88
C TYR A 256 -14.10 -4.70 -1.35
N THR A 257 -14.68 -4.67 -2.55
CA THR A 257 -15.48 -3.53 -3.00
C THR A 257 -16.82 -3.50 -2.26
N PHE A 258 -17.31 -2.30 -1.93
CA PHE A 258 -18.65 -2.20 -1.33
C PHE A 258 -19.76 -2.64 -2.29
N HIS A 259 -19.50 -2.69 -3.59
CA HIS A 259 -20.39 -3.30 -4.57
C HIS A 259 -20.60 -4.78 -4.25
N PHE A 260 -19.54 -5.59 -4.26
CA PHE A 260 -19.64 -7.02 -3.97
C PHE A 260 -20.12 -7.28 -2.54
N LEU A 261 -19.58 -6.59 -1.53
CA LEU A 261 -19.98 -6.82 -0.13
C LEU A 261 -21.49 -6.60 0.09
N ARG A 262 -22.09 -5.60 -0.58
CA ARG A 262 -23.55 -5.37 -0.53
C ARG A 262 -24.33 -6.40 -1.34
N GLU A 263 -23.81 -6.80 -2.50
CA GLU A 263 -24.43 -7.84 -3.32
C GLU A 263 -24.42 -9.19 -2.61
N TRP A 264 -23.31 -9.56 -1.98
CA TRP A 264 -23.20 -10.77 -1.15
C TRP A 264 -24.17 -10.73 0.03
N ALA A 265 -24.26 -9.61 0.74
CA ALA A 265 -25.18 -9.49 1.88
C ALA A 265 -26.67 -9.50 1.48
N GLY A 266 -27.00 -8.95 0.31
CA GLY A 266 -28.37 -8.74 -0.13
C GLY A 266 -28.87 -9.75 -1.16
N THR A 267 -28.20 -9.83 -2.31
CA THR A 267 -28.60 -10.64 -3.46
C THR A 267 -28.21 -12.11 -3.28
N TYR A 268 -27.04 -12.39 -2.70
CA TYR A 268 -26.53 -13.75 -2.53
C TYR A 268 -26.29 -14.13 -1.05
N PRO A 269 -27.29 -14.01 -0.17
CA PRO A 269 -27.09 -14.23 1.27
C PRO A 269 -26.70 -15.67 1.62
N SER A 270 -26.89 -16.64 0.72
CA SER A 270 -26.46 -18.03 0.88
C SER A 270 -25.08 -18.33 0.30
N LEU A 271 -24.44 -17.37 -0.38
CA LEU A 271 -23.10 -17.54 -0.94
C LEU A 271 -22.11 -17.75 0.20
N ASP A 272 -21.32 -18.80 0.08
CA ASP A 272 -20.14 -19.02 0.91
C ASP A 272 -18.94 -18.39 0.20
N SER A 273 -18.38 -17.35 0.81
CA SER A 273 -17.34 -16.51 0.23
C SER A 273 -16.44 -15.93 1.31
N ILE A 274 -15.32 -15.37 0.87
CA ILE A 274 -14.36 -14.62 1.67
C ILE A 274 -13.98 -13.37 0.88
N GLY A 275 -13.81 -12.24 1.56
CA GLY A 275 -13.18 -11.05 0.97
C GLY A 275 -12.02 -10.61 1.84
N VAL A 276 -10.81 -10.59 1.30
CA VAL A 276 -9.63 -10.02 1.97
C VAL A 276 -9.38 -8.67 1.33
N ASP A 277 -9.11 -7.61 2.10
CA ASP A 277 -8.92 -6.29 1.52
C ASP A 277 -7.46 -6.02 1.09
N TYR A 278 -7.29 -5.45 -0.10
CA TYR A 278 -6.04 -4.88 -0.57
C TYR A 278 -6.23 -3.36 -0.65
N GLN A 279 -5.66 -2.63 0.31
CA GLN A 279 -6.12 -1.27 0.64
C GLN A 279 -5.51 -0.20 -0.28
N PRO A 280 -6.33 0.68 -0.90
CA PRO A 280 -5.83 1.95 -1.44
C PRO A 280 -5.12 2.81 -0.37
N GLY A 281 -5.53 2.69 0.90
CA GLY A 281 -4.93 3.37 2.04
C GLY A 281 -3.44 3.13 2.24
N ILE A 282 -2.82 2.12 1.60
CA ILE A 282 -1.37 1.91 1.69
C ILE A 282 -0.53 3.12 1.24
N VAL A 283 -1.08 3.99 0.37
CA VAL A 283 -0.41 5.26 0.01
C VAL A 283 -0.25 6.19 1.22
N ILE A 284 -1.21 6.15 2.15
CA ILE A 284 -1.19 6.95 3.38
C ILE A 284 -0.04 6.46 4.25
N ASP A 285 0.14 5.14 4.36
CA ASP A 285 1.26 4.54 5.08
C ASP A 285 2.59 4.92 4.44
N ALA A 286 2.69 4.81 3.12
CA ALA A 286 3.88 5.19 2.38
C ALA A 286 4.23 6.68 2.57
N LEU A 287 3.24 7.58 2.50
CA LEU A 287 3.43 9.01 2.69
C LEU A 287 3.87 9.33 4.12
N LYS A 288 3.21 8.75 5.13
CA LYS A 288 3.59 8.95 6.53
C LYS A 288 5.00 8.43 6.81
N ILE A 289 5.33 7.22 6.35
CA ILE A 289 6.66 6.63 6.47
C ILE A 289 7.72 7.51 5.79
N THR A 290 7.42 8.01 4.59
CA THR A 290 8.29 8.95 3.86
C THR A 290 8.57 10.19 4.69
N VAL A 291 7.55 10.77 5.31
CA VAL A 291 7.71 11.92 6.22
C VAL A 291 8.59 11.59 7.42
N GLN A 292 8.41 10.43 8.08
CA GLN A 292 9.24 10.03 9.23
C GLN A 292 10.72 9.94 8.84
N LEU A 293 11.01 9.37 7.65
CA LEU A 293 12.36 9.26 7.10
C LEU A 293 12.95 10.63 6.77
N LEU A 294 12.17 11.52 6.15
CA LEU A 294 12.58 12.91 5.89
C LEU A 294 12.84 13.70 7.18
N GLU A 295 12.10 13.39 8.25
CA GLU A 295 12.34 13.98 9.57
C GLU A 295 13.64 13.50 10.22
N GLY A 296 14.32 12.52 9.62
CA GLY A 296 15.58 11.96 10.10
C GLY A 296 15.40 10.78 11.05
N LYS A 297 14.19 10.20 11.14
CA LYS A 297 13.97 9.00 11.96
C LYS A 297 14.41 7.76 11.21
N HIS A 298 14.81 6.75 11.97
CA HIS A 298 15.27 5.47 11.42
C HIS A 298 14.34 4.35 11.85
N PHE A 299 14.15 3.35 11.00
CA PHE A 299 13.42 2.15 11.39
C PHE A 299 14.09 1.45 12.58
N LYS A 300 13.27 0.90 13.47
CA LYS A 300 13.76 -0.01 14.51
C LYS A 300 14.32 -1.29 13.88
N PRO A 301 15.27 -1.97 14.54
CA PRO A 301 15.75 -3.27 14.10
C PRO A 301 14.58 -4.25 13.89
N GLY A 302 14.60 -4.98 12.77
CA GLY A 302 13.59 -5.99 12.44
C GLY A 302 12.33 -5.49 11.73
N VAL A 303 12.13 -4.17 11.61
CA VAL A 303 10.97 -3.63 10.88
C VAL A 303 11.09 -3.85 9.38
N LEU A 304 12.28 -3.63 8.80
CA LEU A 304 12.52 -3.87 7.39
C LEU A 304 12.68 -5.37 7.11
N GLN A 305 11.76 -5.87 6.31
CA GLN A 305 11.68 -7.24 5.84
C GLN A 305 12.35 -7.39 4.46
N GLY A 306 12.53 -8.63 4.03
CA GLY A 306 13.01 -8.93 2.68
C GLY A 306 12.02 -8.40 1.64
N ASN A 307 12.54 -7.78 0.58
CA ASN A 307 11.73 -7.30 -0.52
C ASN A 307 11.01 -8.48 -1.21
N PRO A 308 9.73 -8.37 -1.58
CA PRO A 308 9.01 -9.45 -2.25
C PRO A 308 9.65 -9.94 -3.55
N ILE A 309 10.34 -9.04 -4.27
CA ILE A 309 11.03 -9.36 -5.54
C ILE A 309 12.46 -9.84 -5.32
N ASN A 310 13.09 -9.40 -4.23
CA ASN A 310 14.44 -9.82 -3.85
C ASN A 310 14.53 -9.98 -2.33
N PRO A 311 14.24 -11.16 -1.78
CA PRO A 311 14.21 -11.38 -0.33
C PRO A 311 15.53 -11.09 0.39
N SER A 312 16.66 -11.09 -0.32
CA SER A 312 17.97 -10.74 0.24
C SER A 312 18.12 -9.24 0.53
N LEU A 313 17.35 -8.39 -0.16
CA LEU A 313 17.32 -6.95 0.06
C LEU A 313 16.32 -6.62 1.17
N LYS A 314 16.81 -6.29 2.35
CA LYS A 314 15.97 -5.86 3.47
C LYS A 314 15.63 -4.38 3.39
N ASN A 315 14.57 -4.06 2.65
CA ASN A 315 14.12 -2.68 2.49
C ASN A 315 12.60 -2.48 2.52
N ALA A 316 11.83 -3.55 2.77
CA ALA A 316 10.38 -3.50 2.66
C ALA A 316 9.69 -3.42 4.03
N VAL A 317 8.71 -2.53 4.13
CA VAL A 317 7.60 -2.63 5.08
C VAL A 317 6.45 -3.30 4.34
N LEU A 318 6.13 -4.54 4.72
CA LEU A 318 5.02 -5.28 4.15
C LEU A 318 3.76 -4.95 4.94
N VAL A 319 2.76 -4.39 4.26
CA VAL A 319 1.46 -4.06 4.85
C VAL A 319 0.52 -5.23 4.60
N ASN A 320 0.09 -5.89 5.66
CA ASN A 320 -0.90 -6.96 5.57
C ASN A 320 -2.30 -6.39 5.36
N ALA A 321 -3.22 -7.23 4.89
CA ALA A 321 -4.63 -6.88 4.82
C ALA A 321 -5.12 -6.38 6.19
N ALA A 322 -5.93 -5.32 6.23
CA ALA A 322 -6.51 -4.78 7.45
C ALA A 322 -7.70 -5.63 7.90
N TYR A 323 -8.43 -6.22 6.96
CA TYR A 323 -9.66 -6.95 7.16
C TYR A 323 -9.69 -8.27 6.37
N VAL A 324 -10.19 -9.30 7.04
CA VAL A 324 -10.62 -10.55 6.39
C VAL A 324 -12.11 -10.70 6.68
N VAL A 325 -12.92 -10.62 5.63
CA VAL A 325 -14.38 -10.64 5.69
C VAL A 325 -14.87 -12.05 5.43
N THR A 326 -15.55 -12.64 6.40
CA THR A 326 -16.39 -13.83 6.19
C THR A 326 -17.80 -13.55 6.67
N LYS A 327 -18.75 -14.45 6.39
CA LYS A 327 -20.15 -14.23 6.79
C LYS A 327 -20.33 -14.01 8.29
N HIS A 328 -19.51 -14.66 9.12
CA HIS A 328 -19.67 -14.69 10.58
C HIS A 328 -18.45 -14.22 11.38
N ALA A 329 -17.40 -13.70 10.73
CA ALA A 329 -16.10 -13.40 11.33
C ALA A 329 -15.43 -14.65 11.93
N GLU A 330 -14.29 -15.05 11.37
CA GLU A 330 -13.63 -16.30 11.75
C GLU A 330 -12.17 -16.09 12.16
N PRO A 331 -11.91 -15.39 13.28
CA PRO A 331 -10.55 -14.99 13.69
C PRO A 331 -9.62 -16.16 14.00
N ASN A 332 -10.17 -17.32 14.36
CA ASN A 332 -9.41 -18.51 14.73
C ASN A 332 -9.40 -19.58 13.62
N ALA A 333 -9.90 -19.26 12.42
CA ALA A 333 -9.93 -20.23 11.33
C ALA A 333 -8.53 -20.61 10.86
N PRO A 334 -8.35 -21.81 10.27
CA PRO A 334 -7.03 -22.25 9.80
C PRO A 334 -6.38 -21.31 8.79
N TRP A 335 -7.16 -20.62 7.94
CA TRP A 335 -6.64 -19.63 6.99
C TRP A 335 -6.19 -18.32 7.64
N MET A 336 -6.51 -18.08 8.92
CA MET A 336 -6.03 -16.94 9.71
C MET A 336 -4.76 -17.25 10.50
N GLN A 337 -4.28 -18.49 10.51
CA GLN A 337 -3.12 -18.87 11.31
C GLN A 337 -1.85 -18.13 10.85
N GLY A 338 -1.19 -17.47 11.80
CA GLY A 338 0.03 -16.68 11.54
C GLY A 338 -0.24 -15.23 11.09
N ILE A 339 -1.51 -14.86 10.91
CA ILE A 339 -1.91 -13.49 10.56
C ILE A 339 -2.32 -12.76 11.83
N THR A 340 -1.45 -11.87 12.30
CA THR A 340 -1.63 -11.17 13.59
C THR A 340 -2.18 -9.75 13.44
N ASP A 341 -2.01 -9.16 12.27
CA ASP A 341 -2.23 -7.72 12.07
C ASP A 341 -3.52 -7.44 11.27
N SER A 342 -4.22 -8.49 10.82
CA SER A 342 -5.50 -8.42 10.12
C SER A 342 -6.66 -8.70 11.07
N LYS A 343 -7.76 -7.96 10.91
CA LYS A 343 -8.99 -8.16 11.67
C LYS A 343 -9.95 -9.05 10.90
N ALA A 344 -10.29 -10.22 11.44
CA ALA A 344 -11.43 -10.97 10.94
C ALA A 344 -12.72 -10.25 11.33
N ILE A 345 -13.54 -9.86 10.34
CA ILE A 345 -14.82 -9.17 10.54
C ILE A 345 -15.94 -9.89 9.81
N SER A 346 -17.17 -9.67 10.27
CA SER A 346 -18.34 -10.23 9.60
C SER A 346 -18.71 -9.41 8.37
N LEU A 347 -19.38 -10.04 7.40
CA LEU A 347 -19.96 -9.37 6.24
C LEU A 347 -20.87 -8.19 6.65
N LYS A 348 -21.61 -8.34 7.76
CA LYS A 348 -22.46 -7.28 8.30
C LYS A 348 -21.63 -6.07 8.75
N GLU A 349 -20.53 -6.29 9.45
CA GLU A 349 -19.61 -5.23 9.87
C GLU A 349 -18.94 -4.57 8.67
N ALA A 350 -18.48 -5.35 7.69
CA ALA A 350 -17.90 -4.84 6.46
C ALA A 350 -18.87 -3.92 5.69
N VAL A 351 -20.13 -4.34 5.51
CA VAL A 351 -21.18 -3.51 4.89
C VAL A 351 -21.46 -2.25 5.72
N ALA A 352 -21.42 -2.34 7.05
CA ALA A 352 -21.62 -1.18 7.93
C ALA A 352 -20.50 -0.14 7.79
N LEU A 353 -19.25 -0.57 7.65
CA LEU A 353 -18.10 0.32 7.37
C LEU A 353 -18.24 1.06 6.03
N GLY A 354 -18.99 0.48 5.09
CA GLY A 354 -19.31 1.06 3.80
C GLY A 354 -20.52 1.99 3.77
N GLN A 355 -21.20 2.26 4.89
CA GLN A 355 -22.42 3.09 4.86
C GLN A 355 -22.12 4.51 4.39
N GLY A 356 -22.87 4.97 3.38
CA GLY A 356 -22.68 6.29 2.77
C GLY A 356 -21.53 6.39 1.77
N LYS A 357 -20.73 5.33 1.58
CA LYS A 357 -19.68 5.28 0.56
C LYS A 357 -20.23 4.83 -0.81
N PRO A 358 -19.67 5.30 -1.93
CA PRO A 358 -19.94 4.75 -3.26
C PRO A 358 -19.74 3.23 -3.30
N ALA A 359 -20.46 2.55 -4.20
CA ALA A 359 -20.27 1.11 -4.40
C ALA A 359 -18.90 0.77 -5.01
N SER A 360 -18.31 1.71 -5.74
CA SER A 360 -16.98 1.60 -6.34
C SER A 360 -15.83 1.69 -5.34
N ASP A 361 -16.10 2.18 -4.12
CA ASP A 361 -15.09 2.30 -3.07
C ASP A 361 -14.74 0.92 -2.52
N SER A 362 -13.48 0.77 -2.13
CA SER A 362 -12.95 -0.39 -1.43
C SER A 362 -13.17 -0.27 0.08
N LEU A 363 -13.41 -1.41 0.73
CA LEU A 363 -13.08 -1.57 2.14
C LEU A 363 -11.58 -1.31 2.30
N ASP A 364 -11.26 -0.47 3.27
CA ASP A 364 -9.98 0.23 3.27
C ASP A 364 -9.45 0.38 4.69
N GLY A 365 -8.13 0.51 4.81
CA GLY A 365 -7.40 0.52 6.07
C GLY A 365 -5.94 0.93 5.86
N TRP A 366 -5.37 1.55 6.89
CA TRP A 366 -3.98 1.96 6.91
C TRP A 366 -3.53 2.10 8.37
N LEU A 367 -2.22 2.14 8.59
CA LEU A 367 -1.65 2.28 9.92
C LEU A 367 -2.02 3.63 10.55
N SER A 368 -2.46 3.59 11.80
CA SER A 368 -2.62 4.78 12.62
C SER A 368 -1.28 5.49 12.81
N ASN A 369 -1.31 6.78 13.18
CA ASN A 369 -0.08 7.52 13.45
C ASN A 369 0.74 6.88 14.59
N ALA A 370 0.08 6.23 15.56
CA ALA A 370 0.76 5.53 16.63
C ALA A 370 1.50 4.28 16.11
N GLU A 371 0.86 3.50 15.24
CA GLU A 371 1.47 2.33 14.60
C GLU A 371 2.64 2.73 13.70
N VAL A 372 2.48 3.75 12.85
CA VAL A 372 3.59 4.28 12.05
C VAL A 372 4.73 4.75 12.96
N ASN A 373 4.45 5.54 14.00
CA ASN A 373 5.48 5.99 14.94
C ASN A 373 6.19 4.81 15.64
N ALA A 374 5.48 3.72 15.90
CA ALA A 374 6.05 2.55 16.56
C ALA A 374 7.10 1.84 15.70
N LEU A 375 7.09 2.02 14.38
CA LEU A 375 8.09 1.50 13.44
C LEU A 375 9.46 2.18 13.58
N PHE A 376 9.51 3.39 14.14
CA PHE A 376 10.69 4.25 14.13
C PHE A 376 11.34 4.44 15.50
N GLN A 377 12.64 4.74 15.47
CA GLN A 377 13.45 5.24 16.56
C GLN A 377 14.11 6.56 16.16
N LYS A 378 14.52 7.34 17.16
CA LYS A 378 15.20 8.63 16.97
C LYS A 378 16.65 8.47 16.56
#